data_AF-A0AAE3QNT7-F1
#
_entry.id   AF-A0AAE3QNT7-F1
#
_cell.length_a   1.000
_cell.length_b   1.000
_cell.length_c   1.000
_cell.angle_alpha   90.00
_cell.angle_beta   90.00
_cell.angle_gamma   90.00
#
_symmetry.space_group_name_H-M   'P 1'
#
loop_
_entity.id
_entity.type
_entity.pdbx_description
1 polymer ?
#
loop_
_entity_poly.entity_id
_entity_poly.type
_entity_poly.pdbx_seq_one_letter_code
_entity_poly.pdbx_strand_id
1 'polypeptide(L)'
;MIIFALFVFKVTGIGVLPILLVITGAIFLWGMVVLNSLRTRKSNTDIYLQNVGKVAFQRVQLLMQLGELLNTNLVVDQEGYNETKLAAETKTIAESIENLGFADNNEANRLQTALSQNASLLLQTQKKFRSARGNYNELCKHMPYRIIASLFGFKPLAV
;
A
#
# COMPACT_ATOMS: atom_id res chain seq x y z
N MET A 1 -13.26 56.55 30.66
CA MET A 1 -13.45 55.47 29.66
C MET A 1 -12.50 54.28 29.80
N ILE A 2 -11.33 54.40 30.45
CA ILE A 2 -10.38 53.28 30.62
C ILE A 2 -10.87 52.22 31.63
N ILE A 3 -11.64 52.62 32.65
CA ILE A 3 -12.16 51.71 33.69
C ILE A 3 -13.25 50.76 33.14
N PHE A 4 -14.02 51.20 32.14
CA PHE A 4 -15.07 50.37 31.52
C PHE A 4 -14.48 49.30 30.59
N ALA A 5 -13.36 49.60 29.91
CA ALA A 5 -12.64 48.63 29.06
C ALA A 5 -12.00 47.50 29.89
N LEU A 6 -11.46 47.82 31.07
CA LEU A 6 -10.91 46.82 31.99
C LEU A 6 -12.00 45.95 32.65
N PHE A 7 -13.20 46.49 32.87
CA PHE A 7 -14.32 45.73 33.43
C PHE A 7 -14.93 44.75 32.42
N VAL A 8 -15.05 45.14 31.15
CA VAL A 8 -15.48 44.22 30.07
C VAL A 8 -14.48 43.09 29.87
N PHE A 9 -13.17 43.37 29.93
CA PHE A 9 -12.13 42.33 29.83
C PHE A 9 -12.14 41.35 31.03
N LYS A 10 -12.45 41.83 32.23
CA LYS A 10 -12.51 40.99 33.44
C LYS A 10 -13.76 40.10 33.50
N VAL A 11 -14.87 40.54 32.89
CA VAL A 11 -16.14 39.80 32.83
C VAL A 11 -16.20 38.84 31.63
N THR A 12 -15.50 39.12 30.53
CA THR A 12 -15.44 38.22 29.35
C THR A 12 -14.22 37.29 29.35
N GLY A 13 -13.13 37.64 30.05
CA GLY A 13 -11.89 36.86 30.09
C GLY A 13 -12.02 35.48 30.76
N ILE A 14 -12.95 35.30 31.70
CA ILE A 14 -13.16 34.01 32.40
C ILE A 14 -14.06 33.08 31.57
N GLY A 15 -14.95 33.63 30.73
CA GLY A 15 -15.88 32.84 29.90
C GLY A 15 -15.28 32.38 28.56
N VAL A 16 -14.40 33.18 27.95
CA VAL A 16 -13.81 32.87 26.64
C VAL A 16 -12.64 31.88 26.75
N LEU A 17 -11.87 31.94 27.84
CA LEU A 17 -10.72 31.05 28.08
C LEU A 17 -11.09 29.55 28.10
N PRO A 18 -12.13 29.08 28.82
CA PRO A 18 -12.51 27.67 28.81
C PRO A 18 -13.04 27.21 27.44
N ILE A 19 -13.72 28.09 26.70
CA ILE A 19 -14.19 27.81 25.33
C ILE A 19 -13.00 27.60 24.39
N LEU A 20 -12.00 28.49 24.44
CA LEU A 20 -10.77 28.35 23.66
C LEU A 20 -10.02 27.06 24.01
N LEU A 21 -9.97 26.68 25.29
CA LEU A 21 -9.31 25.46 25.75
C LEU A 21 -10.01 24.20 25.21
N VAL A 22 -11.35 24.17 25.21
CA VAL A 22 -12.14 23.08 24.62
C VAL A 22 -11.94 22.99 23.11
N ILE A 23 -12.00 24.12 22.39
CA ILE A 23 -11.77 24.15 20.93
C ILE A 23 -10.36 23.66 20.60
N THR A 24 -9.35 24.13 21.33
CA THR A 24 -7.95 23.72 21.12
C THR A 24 -7.75 22.22 21.41
N GLY A 25 -8.37 21.72 22.49
CA GLY A 25 -8.35 20.29 22.83
C GLY A 25 -9.02 19.42 21.76
N ALA A 26 -10.14 19.89 21.19
CA ALA A 26 -10.83 19.20 20.11
C ALA A 26 -9.97 19.15 18.83
N ILE A 27 -9.32 20.25 18.46
CA ILE A 27 -8.38 20.31 17.33
C ILE A 27 -7.21 19.34 17.53
N PHE A 28 -6.66 19.28 18.75
CA PHE A 28 -5.56 18.38 19.09
C PHE A 28 -5.95 16.91 18.99
N LEU A 29 -7.08 16.52 19.59
CA LEU A 29 -7.63 15.17 19.50
C LEU A 29 -7.90 14.76 18.05
N TRP A 30 -8.47 15.69 17.28
CA TRP A 30 -8.74 15.49 15.87
C TRP A 30 -7.45 15.26 15.07
N GLY A 31 -6.39 16.04 15.32
CA GLY A 31 -5.06 15.84 14.73
C GLY A 31 -4.45 14.48 15.07
N MET A 32 -4.59 14.02 16.32
CA MET A 32 -4.15 12.69 16.77
C MET A 32 -4.86 11.55 16.03
N VAL A 33 -6.18 11.66 15.85
CA VAL A 33 -6.98 10.66 15.11
C VAL A 33 -6.53 10.59 13.65
N VAL A 34 -6.31 11.74 13.01
CA VAL A 34 -5.81 11.80 11.63
C VAL A 34 -4.40 11.22 11.51
N LEU A 35 -3.51 11.56 12.45
CA LEU A 35 -2.15 11.03 12.48
C LEU A 35 -2.15 9.50 12.59
N ASN A 36 -2.96 8.95 13.50
CA ASN A 36 -3.07 7.51 13.68
C ASN A 36 -3.65 6.82 12.44
N SER A 37 -4.65 7.43 11.79
CA SER A 37 -5.26 6.94 10.55
C SER A 37 -4.24 6.88 9.40
N LEU A 38 -3.47 7.96 9.19
CA LEU A 38 -2.42 8.01 8.16
C LEU A 38 -1.32 6.96 8.43
N ARG A 39 -0.87 6.84 9.68
CA ARG A 39 0.13 5.85 10.08
C ARG A 39 -0.35 4.42 9.82
N THR A 40 -1.58 4.10 10.21
CA THR A 40 -2.19 2.78 10.01
C THR A 40 -2.33 2.45 8.54
N ARG A 41 -2.81 3.39 7.71
CA ARG A 41 -2.99 3.17 6.28
C ARG A 41 -1.66 3.03 5.53
N LYS A 42 -0.64 3.79 5.92
CA LYS A 42 0.72 3.60 5.40
C LYS A 42 1.22 2.19 5.73
N SER A 43 1.14 1.78 7.00
CA SER A 43 1.54 0.44 7.44
C SER A 43 0.80 -0.67 6.69
N ASN A 44 -0.52 -0.53 6.47
CA ASN A 44 -1.29 -1.51 5.70
C ASN A 44 -0.82 -1.59 4.25
N THR A 45 -0.48 -0.45 3.64
CA THR A 45 0.03 -0.40 2.28
C THR A 45 1.39 -1.08 2.16
N ASP A 46 2.28 -0.87 3.13
CA ASP A 46 3.58 -1.53 3.21
C ASP A 46 3.43 -3.05 3.38
N ILE A 47 2.48 -3.51 4.20
CA ILE A 47 2.16 -4.94 4.36
C ILE A 47 1.67 -5.53 3.03
N TYR A 48 0.78 -4.84 2.31
CA TYR A 48 0.33 -5.32 1.00
C TYR A 48 1.47 -5.36 -0.02
N LEU A 49 2.37 -4.38 -0.02
CA LEU A 49 3.55 -4.37 -0.88
C LEU A 49 4.46 -5.58 -0.60
N GLN A 50 4.74 -5.86 0.68
CA GLN A 50 5.51 -7.03 1.08
C GLN A 50 4.82 -8.33 0.64
N ASN A 51 3.49 -8.41 0.74
CA ASN A 51 2.74 -9.58 0.30
C ASN A 51 2.81 -9.75 -1.23
N VAL A 52 2.73 -8.67 -2.01
CA VAL A 52 2.95 -8.72 -3.47
C VAL A 52 4.35 -9.27 -3.75
N GLY A 53 5.38 -8.74 -3.08
CA GLY A 53 6.75 -9.21 -3.24
C GLY A 53 6.93 -10.69 -2.92
N LYS A 54 6.35 -11.18 -1.81
CA LYS A 54 6.38 -12.59 -1.41
C LYS A 54 5.72 -13.50 -2.44
N VAL A 55 4.52 -13.16 -2.90
CA VAL A 55 3.78 -13.96 -3.88
C VAL A 55 4.52 -13.97 -5.22
N ALA A 56 5.07 -12.83 -5.64
CA ALA A 56 5.83 -12.75 -6.88
C ALA A 56 7.13 -13.56 -6.81
N PHE A 57 7.84 -13.53 -5.69
CA PHE A 57 9.02 -14.36 -5.45
C PHE A 57 8.68 -15.86 -5.49
N GLN A 58 7.58 -16.28 -4.86
CA GLN A 58 7.10 -17.67 -4.96
C GLN A 58 6.83 -18.07 -6.41
N ARG A 59 6.30 -17.16 -7.22
CA ARG A 59 6.07 -17.41 -8.64
C ARG A 59 7.37 -17.61 -9.41
N VAL A 60 8.38 -16.79 -9.15
CA VAL A 60 9.72 -16.95 -9.75
C VAL A 60 10.32 -18.31 -9.40
N GLN A 61 10.19 -18.75 -8.14
CA GLN A 61 10.66 -20.07 -7.72
C GLN A 61 9.95 -21.21 -8.47
N LEU A 62 8.62 -21.12 -8.62
CA LEU A 62 7.85 -22.10 -9.39
C LEU A 62 8.27 -22.12 -10.87
N LEU A 63 8.58 -20.95 -11.45
CA LEU A 63 9.11 -20.84 -12.81
C LEU A 63 10.50 -21.45 -12.95
N MET A 64 11.39 -21.24 -11.99
CA MET A 64 12.72 -21.87 -11.97
C MET A 64 12.62 -23.38 -11.86
N GLN A 65 11.81 -23.92 -10.94
CA GLN A 65 11.58 -25.36 -10.80
C GLN A 65 11.02 -25.99 -12.07
N LEU A 66 10.11 -25.28 -12.74
CA LEU A 66 9.59 -25.73 -14.01
C LEU A 66 10.67 -25.64 -15.11
N GLY A 67 11.46 -24.57 -15.17
CA GLY A 67 12.59 -24.45 -16.11
C GLY A 67 13.62 -25.57 -15.96
N GLU A 68 13.95 -25.94 -14.72
CA GLU A 68 14.82 -27.07 -14.41
C GLU A 68 14.25 -28.40 -14.92
N LEU A 69 12.96 -28.67 -14.65
CA LEU A 69 12.27 -29.86 -15.18
C LEU A 69 12.23 -29.88 -16.70
N LEU A 70 12.18 -28.70 -17.32
CA LEU A 70 12.12 -28.53 -18.77
C LEU A 70 13.49 -28.35 -19.42
N ASN A 71 14.57 -28.46 -18.65
CA ASN A 71 15.95 -28.25 -19.09
C ASN A 71 16.12 -26.95 -19.91
N THR A 72 15.34 -25.93 -19.56
CA THR A 72 15.32 -24.62 -20.21
C THR A 72 15.86 -23.58 -19.25
N ASN A 73 16.89 -22.85 -19.69
CA ASN A 73 17.45 -21.72 -18.94
C ASN A 73 16.47 -20.55 -18.95
N LEU A 74 15.46 -20.59 -18.07
CA LEU A 74 14.62 -19.44 -17.77
C LEU A 74 15.46 -18.46 -16.94
N VAL A 75 16.07 -17.49 -17.63
CA VAL A 75 16.72 -16.35 -16.99
C VAL A 75 15.63 -15.48 -16.40
N VAL A 76 15.38 -15.62 -15.10
CA VAL A 76 14.50 -14.72 -14.36
C VAL A 76 15.38 -13.67 -13.69
N ASP A 77 15.29 -12.44 -14.20
CA ASP A 77 16.01 -11.29 -13.67
C ASP A 77 15.49 -10.97 -12.27
N GLN A 78 16.33 -11.19 -11.24
CA GLN A 78 16.00 -10.89 -9.84
C GLN A 78 16.28 -9.42 -9.49
N GLU A 79 16.91 -8.65 -10.38
CA GLU A 79 17.33 -7.29 -10.10
C GLU A 79 16.25 -6.26 -10.51
N GLY A 80 15.63 -5.67 -9.49
CA GLY A 80 14.76 -4.50 -9.66
C GLY A 80 13.27 -4.85 -9.69
N TYR A 81 12.69 -4.97 -8.48
CA TYR A 81 11.26 -5.15 -8.24
C TYR A 81 10.43 -3.93 -8.68
N ASN A 82 10.26 -3.73 -9.99
CA ASN A 82 9.26 -2.83 -10.55
C ASN A 82 8.02 -3.64 -10.92
N GLU A 83 6.88 -3.36 -10.26
CA GLU A 83 5.60 -4.08 -10.38
C GLU A 83 5.18 -4.36 -11.84
N THR A 84 5.51 -3.46 -12.76
CA THR A 84 5.17 -3.53 -14.19
C THR A 84 6.05 -4.48 -14.98
N LYS A 85 7.35 -4.57 -14.67
CA LYS A 85 8.30 -5.42 -15.40
C LYS A 85 8.09 -6.89 -15.04
N LEU A 86 7.88 -7.17 -13.75
CA LEU A 86 7.64 -8.53 -13.26
C LEU A 86 6.31 -9.09 -13.77
N ALA A 87 5.24 -8.29 -13.77
CA ALA A 87 3.95 -8.74 -14.32
C ALA A 87 4.02 -9.06 -15.82
N ALA A 88 4.82 -8.31 -16.58
CA ALA A 88 5.03 -8.54 -18.00
C ALA A 88 5.88 -9.80 -18.26
N GLU A 89 7.06 -9.91 -17.63
CA GLU A 89 7.94 -11.08 -17.76
C GLU A 89 7.24 -12.36 -17.31
N THR A 90 6.48 -12.28 -16.22
CA THR A 90 5.70 -13.39 -15.69
C THR A 90 4.58 -13.84 -16.66
N LYS A 91 3.97 -12.91 -17.40
CA LYS A 91 2.94 -13.23 -18.42
C LYS A 91 3.58 -13.91 -19.62
N THR A 92 4.71 -13.39 -20.11
CA THR A 92 5.46 -13.96 -21.23
C THR A 92 5.96 -15.37 -20.93
N ILE A 93 6.45 -15.62 -19.71
CA ILE A 93 6.91 -16.95 -19.31
C ILE A 93 5.73 -17.93 -19.20
N ALA A 94 4.59 -17.50 -18.65
CA ALA A 94 3.39 -18.34 -18.58
C ALA A 94 2.85 -18.73 -19.97
N GLU A 95 2.80 -17.78 -20.91
CA GLU A 95 2.42 -18.02 -22.31
C GLU A 95 3.43 -18.95 -23.02
N SER A 96 4.72 -18.86 -22.69
CA SER A 96 5.75 -19.73 -23.25
C SER A 96 5.60 -21.18 -22.78
N ILE A 97 5.19 -21.37 -21.52
CA ILE A 97 4.95 -22.70 -20.91
C ILE A 97 3.68 -23.35 -21.45
N GLU A 98 2.60 -22.58 -21.61
CA GLU A 98 1.32 -23.10 -22.14
C GLU A 98 1.49 -23.68 -23.57
N ASN A 99 2.43 -23.12 -24.34
CA ASN A 99 2.78 -23.61 -25.67
C ASN A 99 3.68 -24.86 -25.69
N LEU A 100 4.30 -25.24 -24.56
CA LEU A 100 5.24 -26.37 -24.50
C LEU A 100 4.55 -27.76 -24.33
N GLY A 101 3.22 -27.80 -24.26
CA GLY A 101 2.42 -29.02 -24.51
C GLY A 101 2.76 -30.23 -23.61
N PHE A 102 2.38 -30.19 -22.33
CA PHE A 102 2.60 -31.29 -21.39
C PHE A 102 1.32 -32.07 -21.09
N ALA A 103 0.91 -32.97 -21.99
CA ALA A 103 -0.25 -33.81 -21.76
C ALA A 103 0.01 -34.96 -20.75
N ASP A 104 1.27 -35.33 -20.48
CA ASP A 104 1.60 -36.64 -19.88
C ASP A 104 2.55 -36.61 -18.67
N ASN A 105 2.89 -35.43 -18.13
CA ASN A 105 3.84 -35.31 -17.02
C ASN A 105 3.15 -34.73 -15.76
N ASN A 106 2.83 -35.61 -14.80
CA ASN A 106 2.06 -35.27 -13.61
C ASN A 106 2.70 -34.15 -12.76
N GLU A 107 4.03 -34.08 -12.69
CA GLU A 107 4.74 -33.05 -11.93
C GLU A 107 4.66 -31.68 -12.64
N ALA A 108 4.79 -31.66 -13.97
CA ALA A 108 4.64 -30.44 -14.77
C ALA A 108 3.20 -29.89 -14.70
N ASN A 109 2.20 -30.76 -14.77
CA ASN A 109 0.79 -30.40 -14.60
C ASN A 109 0.50 -29.83 -13.19
N ARG A 110 1.12 -30.40 -12.15
CA ARG A 110 1.02 -29.90 -10.78
C ARG A 110 1.63 -28.50 -10.65
N LEU A 111 2.83 -28.29 -11.19
CA LEU A 111 3.52 -27.00 -11.17
C LEU A 111 2.79 -25.94 -12.00
N GLN A 112 2.24 -26.30 -13.16
CA GLN A 112 1.44 -25.39 -13.98
C GLN A 112 0.16 -24.96 -13.24
N THR A 113 -0.50 -25.88 -12.55
CA THR A 113 -1.65 -25.58 -11.69
C THR A 113 -1.27 -24.64 -10.55
N ALA A 114 -0.16 -24.92 -9.86
CA ALA A 114 0.35 -24.05 -8.80
C ALA A 114 0.72 -22.65 -9.33
N LEU A 115 1.28 -22.57 -10.53
CA LEU A 115 1.61 -21.32 -11.20
C LEU A 115 0.36 -20.49 -11.52
N SER A 116 -0.70 -21.14 -12.01
CA SER A 116 -1.99 -20.50 -12.32
C SER A 116 -2.71 -19.99 -11.06
N GLN A 117 -2.68 -20.78 -9.98
CA GLN A 117 -3.21 -20.37 -8.68
C GLN A 117 -2.42 -19.18 -8.12
N ASN A 118 -1.08 -19.23 -8.20
CA ASN A 118 -0.22 -18.14 -7.76
C ASN A 118 -0.45 -16.87 -8.62
N ALA A 119 -0.68 -17.01 -9.92
CA ALA A 119 -1.04 -15.90 -10.81
C ALA A 119 -2.32 -15.18 -10.36
N SER A 120 -3.34 -15.94 -10.03
CA SER A 120 -4.62 -15.42 -9.53
C SER A 120 -4.43 -14.72 -8.18
N LEU A 121 -3.63 -15.31 -7.28
CA LEU A 121 -3.30 -14.73 -5.98
C LEU A 121 -2.50 -13.43 -6.12
N LEU A 122 -1.53 -13.38 -7.03
CA LEU A 122 -0.72 -12.20 -7.32
C LEU A 122 -1.61 -11.06 -7.81
N LEU A 123 -2.49 -11.32 -8.79
CA LEU A 123 -3.45 -10.34 -9.30
C LEU A 123 -4.38 -9.81 -8.19
N GLN A 124 -4.89 -10.69 -7.33
CA GLN A 124 -5.73 -10.27 -6.21
C GLN A 124 -4.97 -9.40 -5.21
N THR A 125 -3.73 -9.78 -4.88
CA THR A 125 -2.88 -9.04 -3.92
C THR A 125 -2.47 -7.69 -4.49
N GLN A 126 -2.13 -7.61 -5.78
CA GLN A 126 -1.85 -6.35 -6.48
C GLN A 126 -3.08 -5.44 -6.53
N LYS A 127 -4.28 -5.97 -6.77
CA LYS A 127 -5.52 -5.18 -6.71
C LYS A 127 -5.74 -4.58 -5.31
N LYS A 128 -5.53 -5.37 -4.26
CA LYS A 128 -5.61 -4.91 -2.86
C LYS A 128 -4.57 -3.82 -2.58
N PHE A 129 -3.33 -4.01 -3.01
CA PHE A 129 -2.26 -3.02 -2.89
C PHE A 129 -2.60 -1.71 -3.61
N ARG A 130 -3.02 -1.76 -4.88
CA ARG A 130 -3.41 -0.58 -5.67
C ARG A 130 -4.55 0.19 -5.00
N SER A 131 -5.56 -0.51 -4.48
CA SER A 131 -6.67 0.11 -3.74
C SER A 131 -6.19 0.77 -2.44
N ALA A 132 -5.38 0.08 -1.63
CA ALA A 132 -4.81 0.62 -0.40
C ALA A 132 -3.94 1.85 -0.67
N ARG A 133 -3.08 1.79 -1.70
CA ARG A 133 -2.25 2.90 -2.17
C ARG A 133 -3.09 4.09 -2.61
N GLY A 134 -4.13 3.85 -3.42
CA GLY A 134 -5.06 4.89 -3.86
C GLY A 134 -5.71 5.60 -2.67
N ASN A 135 -6.25 4.82 -1.73
CA ASN A 135 -6.87 5.34 -0.51
C ASN A 135 -5.90 6.13 0.39
N TYR A 136 -4.63 5.71 0.47
CA TYR A 136 -3.60 6.44 1.20
C TYR A 136 -3.22 7.75 0.51
N ASN A 137 -3.03 7.71 -0.81
CA ASN A 137 -2.68 8.89 -1.61
C ASN A 137 -3.79 9.93 -1.60
N GLU A 138 -5.05 9.51 -1.65
CA GLU A 138 -6.22 10.39 -1.51
C GLU A 138 -6.20 11.15 -0.18
N LEU A 139 -5.96 10.45 0.94
CA LEU A 139 -5.85 11.11 2.24
C LEU A 139 -4.69 12.09 2.31
N CYS A 140 -3.56 11.79 1.68
CA CYS A 140 -2.42 12.73 1.67
C CYS A 140 -2.72 14.00 0.86
N LYS A 141 -3.67 13.97 -0.07
CA LYS A 141 -4.01 15.10 -0.96
C LYS A 141 -5.12 15.98 -0.43
N HIS A 142 -6.11 15.41 0.25
CA HIS A 142 -7.32 16.12 0.64
C HIS A 142 -7.25 16.71 2.05
N MET A 143 -7.82 17.92 2.19
CA MET A 143 -8.08 18.47 3.51
C MET A 143 -9.11 17.59 4.23
N PRO A 144 -9.01 17.46 5.56
CA PRO A 144 -8.02 18.11 6.43
C PRO A 144 -6.75 17.25 6.67
N TYR A 145 -6.68 16.03 6.13
CA TYR A 145 -5.57 15.08 6.27
C TYR A 145 -4.26 15.61 5.68
N ARG A 146 -4.31 16.41 4.61
CA ARG A 146 -3.17 17.06 3.97
C ARG A 146 -2.31 17.88 4.96
N ILE A 147 -2.92 18.58 5.92
CA ILE A 147 -2.18 19.40 6.89
C ILE A 147 -1.30 18.51 7.76
N ILE A 148 -1.90 17.49 8.37
CA ILE A 148 -1.19 16.53 9.21
C ILE A 148 -0.17 15.74 8.38
N ALA A 149 -0.51 15.36 7.15
CA ALA A 149 0.40 14.67 6.24
C ALA A 149 1.66 15.52 5.98
N SER A 150 1.50 16.82 5.70
CA SER A 150 2.63 17.72 5.47
C SER A 150 3.49 17.96 6.72
N LEU A 151 2.85 18.12 7.89
CA LEU A 151 3.54 18.37 9.16
C LEU A 151 4.37 17.16 9.61
N PHE A 152 3.88 15.94 9.38
CA PHE A 152 4.53 14.70 9.82
C PHE A 152 5.25 13.96 8.69
N GLY A 153 5.40 14.58 7.51
CA GLY A 153 6.20 14.04 6.40
C GLY A 153 5.58 12.85 5.66
N PHE A 154 4.26 12.64 5.75
CA PHE A 154 3.57 11.66 4.93
C PHE A 154 3.46 12.18 3.49
N LYS A 155 3.97 11.41 2.53
CA LYS A 155 3.97 11.75 1.11
C LYS A 155 3.19 10.71 0.31
N PRO A 156 2.51 11.10 -0.78
CA PRO A 156 1.92 10.14 -1.70
C PRO A 156 2.98 9.16 -2.20
N LEU A 157 2.62 7.88 -2.27
CA LEU A 157 3.46 6.84 -2.85
C LEU A 157 3.44 6.98 -4.38
N ALA A 158 4.63 6.89 -5.00
CA ALA A 158 4.79 6.96 -6.44
C ALA A 158 4.00 5.84 -7.15
N VAL A 159 3.54 6.15 -8.37
CA VAL A 159 2.78 5.23 -9.24
C VAL A 159 3.68 4.17 -9.81
#